data_AF-A0A2N8HGS2-F1
#
_entry.id   AF-A0A2N8HGS2-F1
#
_cell.length_a   1.000
_cell.length_b   1.000
_cell.length_c   1.000
_cell.angle_alpha   90.00
_cell.angle_beta   90.00
_cell.angle_gamma   90.00
#
_symmetry.space_group_name_H-M   'P 1'
#
loop_
_entity.id
_entity.type
_entity.pdbx_description
1 polymer ?
#
loop_
_entity_poly.entity_id
_entity_poly.type
_entity_poly.pdbx_seq_one_letter_code
_entity_poly.pdbx_strand_id
1 'polypeptide(L)'
;MLGTGQMLAGSHLADGLLSTSPLDLVWRGDISSFPSSGLETPRGFKVSPADSYSLLMEARPGISGEWACYHDRNSYYWAFVAGKKEEEAGLYAVRRGVAVNGTTGEIEDHPAVQAVQPPSVM
;
A
#
# COMPACT_ATOMS: atom_id res chain seq x y z
N MET A 1 15.54 28.89 38.29
CA MET A 1 15.85 27.69 37.49
C MET A 1 14.54 27.18 36.92
N LEU A 2 14.25 27.51 35.66
CA LEU A 2 13.07 27.07 34.92
C LEU A 2 13.52 25.90 34.04
N GLY A 3 13.02 24.70 34.32
CA GLY A 3 13.42 23.52 33.59
C GLY A 3 12.40 22.42 33.73
N THR A 4 11.37 22.43 32.89
CA THR A 4 10.77 21.20 32.39
C THR A 4 9.95 21.56 31.15
N GLY A 5 10.60 21.48 29.99
CA GLY A 5 9.90 21.45 28.71
C GLY A 5 9.12 20.15 28.62
N GLN A 6 7.79 20.24 28.68
CA GLN A 6 6.92 19.16 28.23
C GLN A 6 7.04 19.09 26.70
N MET A 7 7.94 18.24 26.22
CA MET A 7 7.90 17.76 24.84
C MET A 7 6.86 16.65 24.76
N LEU A 8 5.83 16.89 23.94
CA LEU A 8 4.80 15.94 23.54
C LEU A 8 5.44 14.67 22.99
N ALA A 9 5.45 13.60 23.79
CA ALA A 9 5.85 12.25 23.40
C ALA A 9 4.75 11.59 22.54
N GLY A 10 4.49 12.16 21.36
CA GLY A 10 3.37 11.76 20.50
C GLY A 10 3.71 11.52 19.03
N SER A 11 4.99 11.46 18.62
CA SER A 11 5.31 11.38 17.18
C SER A 11 6.49 10.47 16.79
N HIS A 12 7.25 9.88 17.72
CA HIS A 12 8.44 9.11 17.33
C HIS A 12 8.18 7.67 16.85
N LEU A 13 6.99 7.10 17.08
CA LEU A 13 6.67 5.75 16.58
C LEU A 13 6.28 5.72 15.10
N ALA A 14 5.86 6.86 14.53
CA ALA A 14 5.53 6.96 13.10
C ALA A 14 6.77 7.23 12.22
N ASP A 15 7.79 7.89 12.76
CA ASP A 15 9.07 8.16 12.09
C ASP A 15 9.98 6.92 12.01
N GLY A 16 9.93 6.04 13.03
CA GLY A 16 10.76 4.83 13.07
C GLY A 16 10.37 3.73 12.08
N LEU A 17 9.13 3.74 11.56
CA LEU A 17 8.67 2.81 10.53
C LEU A 17 9.05 3.25 9.11
N LEU A 18 9.48 4.51 8.92
CA LEU A 18 9.89 5.04 7.62
C LEU A 18 11.38 4.85 7.33
N SER A 19 12.17 4.39 8.31
CA SER A 19 13.63 4.26 8.16
C SER A 19 14.14 2.90 7.65
N THR A 20 13.30 1.90 7.35
CA THR A 20 13.83 0.52 7.18
C THR A 20 13.41 -0.26 5.95
N SER A 21 12.91 0.37 4.89
CA SER A 21 13.14 -0.05 3.49
C SER A 21 12.53 0.98 2.52
N PRO A 22 13.25 1.41 1.47
CA PRO A 22 12.63 2.19 0.42
C PRO A 22 11.51 1.34 -0.21
N LEU A 23 10.33 1.94 -0.36
CA LEU A 23 9.27 1.38 -1.18
C LEU A 23 9.60 1.71 -2.63
N ASP A 24 9.83 0.69 -3.42
CA ASP A 24 10.06 0.83 -4.84
C ASP A 24 8.72 0.77 -5.58
N LEU A 25 8.48 1.72 -6.49
CA LEU A 25 7.29 1.73 -7.32
C LEU A 25 7.39 0.65 -8.39
N VAL A 26 6.46 -0.30 -8.39
CA VAL A 26 6.33 -1.31 -9.46
C VAL A 26 5.51 -0.73 -10.61
N TRP A 27 4.35 -0.17 -10.28
CA TRP A 27 3.38 0.30 -11.27
C TRP A 27 2.40 1.29 -10.67
N ARG A 28 1.90 2.22 -11.49
CA ARG A 28 0.81 3.14 -11.15
C ARG A 28 -0.04 3.43 -12.38
N GLY A 29 -1.35 3.49 -12.20
CA GLY A 29 -2.29 3.86 -13.25
C GLY A 29 -3.72 3.49 -12.90
N ASP A 30 -4.61 3.60 -13.88
CA ASP A 30 -5.96 3.05 -13.73
C ASP A 30 -5.87 1.52 -13.65
N ILE A 31 -6.47 0.94 -12.61
CA ILE A 31 -6.35 -0.50 -12.29
C ILE A 31 -6.84 -1.40 -13.43
N SER A 32 -7.77 -0.92 -14.27
CA SER A 32 -8.23 -1.66 -15.46
C SER A 32 -7.19 -1.72 -16.60
N SER A 33 -6.19 -0.83 -16.55
CA SER A 33 -5.08 -0.74 -17.50
C SER A 33 -3.81 -1.44 -16.99
N PHE A 34 -3.91 -2.20 -15.90
CA PHE A 34 -2.76 -2.91 -15.36
C PHE A 34 -2.16 -3.87 -16.41
N PRO A 35 -0.86 -3.78 -16.71
CA PRO A 35 -0.22 -4.68 -17.66
C PRO A 35 -0.06 -6.06 -17.01
N SER A 36 -0.79 -7.06 -17.49
CA SER A 36 -0.65 -8.44 -17.04
C SER A 36 0.72 -9.06 -17.37
N SER A 37 1.55 -8.39 -18.17
CA SER A 37 2.87 -8.87 -18.59
C SER A 37 3.86 -7.72 -18.80
N GLY A 38 5.15 -8.00 -18.63
CA GLY A 38 6.24 -7.05 -18.90
C GLY A 38 6.80 -6.32 -17.67
N LEU A 39 6.19 -6.47 -16.49
CA LEU A 39 6.77 -6.01 -15.24
C LEU A 39 7.75 -7.05 -14.68
N GLU A 40 8.96 -6.60 -14.36
CA GLU A 40 9.98 -7.45 -13.75
C GLU A 40 9.56 -7.87 -12.33
N THR A 41 9.75 -9.15 -12.02
CA THR A 41 9.54 -9.64 -10.67
C THR A 41 10.70 -9.19 -9.78
N PRO A 42 10.46 -8.51 -8.64
CA PRO A 42 11.52 -8.07 -7.75
C PRO A 42 12.39 -9.23 -7.29
N ARG A 43 13.67 -8.95 -7.08
CA ARG A 43 14.64 -10.00 -6.73
C ARG A 43 14.26 -10.67 -5.41
N GLY A 44 14.19 -12.00 -5.43
CA GLY A 44 13.84 -12.81 -4.26
C GLY A 44 12.34 -13.08 -4.13
N PHE A 45 11.51 -12.46 -4.95
CA PHE A 45 10.08 -12.74 -5.00
C PHE A 45 9.82 -13.96 -5.89
N LYS A 46 8.83 -14.76 -5.50
CA LYS A 46 8.27 -15.87 -6.29
C LYS A 46 6.95 -15.50 -6.96
N VAL A 47 6.25 -14.52 -6.38
CA VAL A 47 4.99 -13.97 -6.90
C VAL A 47 5.33 -12.86 -7.87
N SER A 48 4.86 -12.96 -9.11
CA SER A 48 5.03 -11.89 -10.08
C SER A 48 4.07 -10.72 -9.79
N PRO A 49 4.33 -9.52 -10.33
CA PRO A 49 3.37 -8.41 -10.23
C PRO A 49 1.98 -8.77 -10.77
N ALA A 50 1.91 -9.63 -11.80
CA ALA A 50 0.65 -10.10 -12.38
C ALA A 50 -0.10 -11.10 -11.49
N ASP A 51 0.62 -11.99 -10.82
CA ASP A 51 0.02 -12.90 -9.83
C ASP A 51 -0.46 -12.12 -8.61
N SER A 52 0.32 -11.13 -8.15
CA SER A 52 -0.05 -10.24 -7.05
C SER A 52 -1.31 -9.42 -7.38
N TYR A 53 -1.44 -8.94 -8.62
CA TYR A 53 -2.66 -8.30 -9.11
C TYR A 53 -3.87 -9.26 -9.10
N SER A 54 -3.69 -10.51 -9.52
CA SER A 54 -4.76 -11.52 -9.49
C SER A 54 -5.25 -11.76 -8.06
N LEU A 55 -4.31 -11.90 -7.11
CA LEU A 55 -4.61 -12.02 -5.68
C LEU A 55 -5.36 -10.78 -5.14
N LEU A 56 -4.97 -9.58 -5.57
CA LEU A 56 -5.71 -8.35 -5.24
C LEU A 56 -7.16 -8.39 -5.76
N MET A 57 -7.37 -8.83 -7.00
CA MET A 57 -8.72 -8.94 -7.59
C MET A 57 -9.60 -9.95 -6.84
N GLU A 58 -9.00 -11.05 -6.38
CA GLU A 58 -9.69 -12.05 -5.56
C GLU A 58 -10.07 -11.50 -4.19
N ALA A 59 -9.15 -10.78 -3.53
CA ALA A 59 -9.39 -10.15 -2.23
C ALA A 59 -10.39 -8.99 -2.31
N ARG A 60 -10.37 -8.23 -3.41
CA ARG A 60 -11.21 -7.05 -3.62
C ARG A 60 -11.83 -7.04 -5.02
N PRO A 61 -12.88 -7.84 -5.25
CA PRO A 61 -13.57 -7.84 -6.54
C PRO A 61 -14.25 -6.49 -6.78
N GLY A 62 -14.14 -5.98 -8.01
CA GLY A 62 -14.84 -4.76 -8.44
C GLY A 62 -14.15 -3.44 -8.09
N ILE A 63 -12.87 -3.46 -7.71
CA ILE A 63 -12.09 -2.22 -7.56
C ILE A 63 -11.87 -1.52 -8.90
N SER A 64 -11.82 -0.20 -8.87
CA SER A 64 -11.66 0.66 -10.05
C SER A 64 -10.86 1.93 -9.72
N GLY A 65 -10.52 2.70 -10.75
CA GLY A 65 -9.83 3.99 -10.63
C GLY A 65 -8.30 3.87 -10.52
N GLU A 66 -7.66 4.93 -10.04
CA GLU A 66 -6.20 5.02 -9.98
C GLU A 66 -5.62 4.29 -8.76
N TRP A 67 -4.79 3.28 -9.05
CA TRP A 67 -4.09 2.46 -8.08
C TRP A 67 -2.58 2.52 -8.31
N ALA A 68 -1.83 2.16 -7.28
CA ALA A 68 -0.41 1.92 -7.38
C ALA A 68 -0.03 0.62 -6.67
N CYS A 69 1.01 -0.01 -7.21
CA CYS A 69 1.70 -1.15 -6.64
C CYS A 69 3.12 -0.70 -6.27
N TYR A 70 3.43 -0.82 -4.98
CA TYR A 70 4.77 -0.65 -4.44
C TYR A 70 5.29 -2.00 -4.00
N HIS A 71 6.60 -2.13 -3.81
CA HIS A 71 7.16 -3.27 -3.11
C HIS A 71 8.24 -2.84 -2.12
N ASP A 72 8.38 -3.62 -1.06
CA ASP A 72 9.58 -3.59 -0.22
C ASP A 72 10.42 -4.85 -0.51
N ARG A 73 11.17 -5.34 0.49
CA ARG A 73 12.00 -6.53 0.36
C ARG A 73 11.23 -7.85 0.34
N ASN A 74 9.98 -7.85 0.79
CA ASN A 74 9.21 -9.07 1.06
C ASN A 74 7.80 -9.05 0.49
N SER A 75 7.19 -7.88 0.28
CA SER A 75 5.77 -7.75 -0.05
C SER A 75 5.52 -6.70 -1.13
N TYR A 76 4.48 -6.93 -1.92
CA TYR A 76 3.82 -5.90 -2.71
C TYR A 76 2.76 -5.19 -1.87
N TYR A 77 2.54 -3.92 -2.14
CA TYR A 77 1.50 -3.10 -1.52
C TYR A 77 0.65 -2.44 -2.59
N TRP A 78 -0.62 -2.82 -2.63
CA TRP A 78 -1.61 -2.27 -3.56
C TRP A 78 -2.50 -1.27 -2.87
N ALA A 79 -2.62 -0.07 -3.41
CA ALA A 79 -3.54 0.91 -2.85
C ALA A 79 -4.16 1.84 -3.88
N PHE A 80 -5.34 2.35 -3.50
CA PHE A 80 -6.01 3.42 -4.19
C PHE A 80 -5.34 4.77 -3.91
N VAL A 81 -4.78 5.37 -4.96
CA VAL A 81 -3.89 6.54 -4.86
C VAL A 81 -4.40 7.75 -5.62
N ALA A 82 -5.63 7.72 -6.13
CA ALA A 82 -6.22 8.88 -6.80
C ALA A 82 -6.05 10.17 -5.97
N GLY A 83 -5.43 11.18 -6.58
CA GLY A 83 -5.14 12.47 -5.95
C GLY A 83 -3.95 12.50 -4.97
N LYS A 84 -3.27 11.38 -4.72
CA LYS A 84 -2.10 11.30 -3.82
C LYS A 84 -0.79 11.45 -4.58
N LYS A 85 0.18 12.15 -3.96
CA LYS A 85 1.55 12.28 -4.47
C LYS A 85 2.41 11.09 -4.03
N GLU A 86 3.51 10.83 -4.73
CA GLU A 86 4.28 9.56 -4.65
C GLU A 86 4.60 9.08 -3.23
N GLU A 87 5.20 9.93 -2.38
CA GLU A 87 5.57 9.56 -1.01
C GLU A 87 4.34 9.30 -0.12
N GLU A 88 3.30 10.13 -0.25
CA GLU A 88 2.02 9.96 0.45
C GLU A 88 1.30 8.68 0.01
N ALA A 89 1.37 8.36 -1.28
CA ALA A 89 0.79 7.16 -1.87
C ALA A 89 1.48 5.88 -1.38
N GLY A 90 2.82 5.86 -1.31
CA GLY A 90 3.56 4.72 -0.75
C GLY A 90 3.27 4.49 0.73
N LEU A 91 3.26 5.57 1.53
CA LEU A 91 2.87 5.52 2.94
C LEU A 91 1.44 5.03 3.15
N TYR A 92 0.52 5.49 2.30
CA TYR A 92 -0.85 5.04 2.31
C TYR A 92 -0.96 3.55 1.93
N ALA A 93 -0.16 3.09 0.97
CA ALA A 93 -0.14 1.68 0.54
C ALA A 93 0.27 0.73 1.66
N VAL A 94 1.31 1.06 2.42
CA VAL A 94 1.74 0.23 3.56
C VAL A 94 0.71 0.23 4.69
N ARG A 95 0.07 1.38 4.97
CA ARG A 95 -0.82 1.50 6.14
C ARG A 95 -2.26 1.06 5.88
N ARG A 96 -2.73 1.16 4.64
CA ARG A 96 -4.16 1.07 4.26
C ARG A 96 -4.41 0.28 2.98
N GLY A 97 -3.35 -0.16 2.31
CA GLY A 97 -3.43 -0.96 1.11
C GLY A 97 -3.63 -2.45 1.42
N VAL A 98 -3.56 -3.23 0.36
CA VAL A 98 -3.52 -4.69 0.39
C VAL A 98 -2.07 -5.09 0.25
N ALA A 99 -1.52 -5.73 1.27
CA ALA A 99 -0.18 -6.30 1.18
C ALA A 99 -0.27 -7.73 0.65
N VAL A 100 0.59 -8.07 -0.31
CA VAL A 100 0.73 -9.43 -0.84
C VAL A 100 2.18 -9.86 -0.63
N ASN A 101 2.40 -10.92 0.14
CA ASN A 101 3.73 -11.45 0.37
C ASN A 101 4.32 -11.94 -0.97
N GLY A 102 5.46 -11.36 -1.35
CA GLY A 102 6.17 -11.65 -2.58
C GLY A 102 6.73 -13.07 -2.68
N THR A 103 6.84 -13.78 -1.55
CA THR A 103 7.35 -15.17 -1.50
C THR A 103 6.24 -16.20 -1.36
N THR A 104 5.23 -15.95 -0.51
CA THR A 104 4.16 -16.91 -0.19
C THR A 104 2.86 -16.65 -0.94
N GLY A 105 2.63 -15.42 -1.41
CA GLY A 105 1.34 -15.00 -1.97
C GLY A 105 0.26 -14.76 -0.91
N GLU A 106 0.61 -14.83 0.37
CA GLU A 106 -0.33 -14.53 1.45
C GLU A 106 -0.75 -13.06 1.40
N ILE A 107 -2.05 -12.82 1.57
CA ILE A 107 -2.65 -11.50 1.51
C ILE A 107 -2.88 -11.01 2.94
N GLU A 108 -2.38 -9.83 3.24
CA GLU A 108 -2.75 -9.06 4.42
C GLU A 108 -3.54 -7.84 3.96
N ASP A 109 -4.87 -7.93 4.10
CA ASP A 109 -5.78 -6.84 3.76
C ASP A 109 -5.93 -5.91 4.96
N HIS A 110 -5.31 -4.74 4.90
CA HIS A 110 -5.63 -3.69 5.86
C HIS A 110 -6.94 -3.03 5.43
N PRO A 111 -7.84 -2.72 6.39
CA PRO A 111 -9.09 -2.03 6.07
C PRO A 111 -8.76 -0.70 5.39
N ALA A 112 -8.95 -0.67 4.08
CA ALA A 112 -8.91 0.57 3.34
C ALA A 112 -10.06 1.39 3.89
N VAL A 113 -9.76 2.61 4.33
CA VAL A 113 -10.78 3.60 4.57
C VAL A 113 -11.28 4.04 3.19
N GLN A 114 -11.95 3.14 2.46
CA GLN A 114 -12.94 3.60 1.51
C GLN A 114 -13.98 4.32 2.36
N ALA A 115 -14.18 5.58 2.01
CA ALA A 115 -15.09 6.53 2.62
C ALA A 115 -16.26 5.85 3.31
N VAL A 116 -16.33 6.08 4.62
CA VAL A 116 -17.55 6.34 5.38
C VAL A 116 -18.80 6.00 4.58
N GLN A 117 -19.42 4.86 4.89
CA GLN A 117 -20.83 4.66 4.61
C GLN A 117 -21.53 5.97 5.03
N PRO A 118 -22.18 6.74 4.13
CA PRO A 118 -22.96 7.87 4.60
C PRO A 118 -23.93 7.31 5.63
N PRO A 119 -24.09 7.94 6.82
CA PRO A 119 -25.09 7.47 7.76
C PRO A 119 -26.40 7.38 6.99
N SER A 120 -27.00 6.18 6.94
CA SER A 120 -28.37 6.03 6.50
C SER A 120 -29.20 6.95 7.39
N VAL A 121 -29.51 8.14 6.88
CA VAL A 121 -30.53 9.00 7.44
C VAL A 121 -31.84 8.28 7.18
N MET A 122 -32.58 8.10 8.29
CA MET A 122 -33.84 7.38 8.45
C MET A 122 -34.87 7.63 7.35
#